data_AF-A0A2D6A9B1-F1
#
_entry.id   AF-A0A2D6A9B1-F1
#
_cell.length_a   1.000
_cell.length_b   1.000
_cell.length_c   1.000
_cell.angle_alpha   90.00
_cell.angle_beta   90.00
_cell.angle_gamma   90.00
#
_symmetry.space_group_name_H-M   'P 1'
#
loop_
_entity.id
_entity.type
_entity.pdbx_description
1 polymer ?
#
loop_
_entity_poly.entity_id
_entity_poly.type
_entity_poly.pdbx_seq_one_letter_code
_entity_poly.pdbx_strand_id
1 'polypeptide(L)'
;MTTESELPGTGTSARDHEFDIVVSFAGEDRELVSEIVNKCKDRGYSIFYDEDEVAALWGEDLAEYFADTYENRSRAALMFVSEHYERKPWTTHERRSILLRALNQAPDTKLPYMFPIRVDDTNLSGLRTSIGYVDSRKYTTDQIVEFVEKKIGPPAHQPTTEIDRTPRTAEECGVLLSQRPPAWEYFYTAYLMIEEVESRRQRKRDFECGFFVPGDYVEPADAVLLGGEEISRVLGIVESFNGLLGGPLQQEAWGLPGQAGNAEAIEYLADRYGKLLDMLLDWANRVGGYVTSSPEAKEYLRALVRYAEQPIESLCNFPQQFRRDVDGILAALDRGEESVELTLTIEWSVPHDVSKSLENAREALAMSLAATQGGIPVAREVVQLSTDDNGE
;
A
#
# COMPACT_ATOMS: atom_id res chain seq x y z
N MET A 1 20.48 -41.09 -37.45
CA MET A 1 19.13 -41.05 -36.85
C MET A 1 19.25 -40.24 -35.58
N THR A 2 19.31 -38.93 -35.75
CA THR A 2 19.42 -37.92 -34.69
C THR A 2 18.02 -37.36 -34.52
N THR A 3 17.37 -37.70 -33.42
CA THR A 3 16.11 -37.08 -33.01
C THR A 3 16.42 -35.72 -32.42
N GLU A 4 15.97 -34.68 -33.11
CA GLU A 4 15.98 -33.29 -32.65
C GLU A 4 15.17 -33.17 -31.36
N SER A 5 15.81 -32.55 -30.38
CA SER A 5 15.22 -32.09 -29.12
C SER A 5 14.44 -30.81 -29.42
N GLU A 6 13.11 -30.88 -29.44
CA GLU A 6 12.27 -29.69 -29.38
C GLU A 6 12.50 -28.97 -28.04
N LEU A 7 12.94 -27.71 -28.13
CA LEU A 7 12.96 -26.79 -27.00
C LEU A 7 11.52 -26.41 -26.63
N PRO A 8 11.12 -26.39 -25.34
CA PRO A 8 9.80 -25.94 -24.97
C PRO A 8 9.69 -24.43 -25.21
N GLY A 9 8.73 -24.04 -26.05
CA GLY A 9 8.37 -22.65 -26.26
C GLY A 9 7.90 -22.02 -24.95
N THR A 10 8.49 -20.88 -24.60
CA THR A 10 8.07 -20.01 -23.51
C THR A 10 6.75 -19.33 -23.90
N GLY A 11 5.65 -20.06 -23.79
CA GLY A 11 4.32 -19.48 -23.76
C GLY A 11 3.89 -19.37 -22.32
N THR A 12 4.04 -18.19 -21.70
CA THR A 12 3.45 -17.89 -20.39
C THR A 12 1.96 -18.20 -20.44
N SER A 13 1.50 -19.13 -19.60
CA SER A 13 0.11 -19.53 -19.58
C SER A 13 -0.73 -18.47 -18.85
N ALA A 14 -2.04 -18.40 -19.11
CA ALA A 14 -2.92 -17.46 -18.43
C ALA A 14 -2.96 -17.62 -16.88
N ARG A 15 -2.41 -18.73 -16.35
CA ARG A 15 -2.30 -19.03 -14.91
C ARG A 15 -1.00 -18.53 -14.25
N ASP A 16 -0.02 -18.06 -15.03
CA ASP A 16 1.26 -17.57 -14.51
C ASP A 16 1.23 -16.07 -14.18
N HIS A 17 0.11 -15.38 -14.47
CA HIS A 17 -0.05 -13.96 -14.19
C HIS A 17 -0.80 -13.76 -12.87
N GLU A 18 -0.21 -12.98 -11.98
CA GLU A 18 -0.79 -12.64 -10.69
C GLU A 18 -2.07 -11.79 -10.81
N PHE A 19 -2.18 -11.01 -11.88
CA PHE A 19 -3.32 -10.14 -12.14
C PHE A 19 -3.96 -10.39 -13.49
N ASP A 20 -5.29 -10.39 -13.54
CA ASP A 20 -6.06 -10.36 -14.78
C ASP A 20 -5.88 -9.02 -15.49
N ILE A 21 -5.93 -7.93 -14.74
CA ILE A 21 -5.88 -6.58 -15.28
C ILE A 21 -4.87 -5.76 -14.49
N VAL A 22 -4.06 -4.97 -15.19
CA VAL A 22 -3.33 -3.84 -14.62
C VAL A 22 -3.92 -2.56 -15.17
N VAL A 23 -4.07 -1.52 -14.36
CA VAL A 23 -4.56 -0.22 -14.83
C VAL A 23 -3.47 0.84 -14.77
N SER A 24 -3.37 1.65 -15.82
CA SER A 24 -2.44 2.77 -15.91
C SER A 24 -3.23 4.04 -16.20
N PHE A 25 -3.15 5.02 -15.30
CA PHE A 25 -3.98 6.23 -15.34
C PHE A 25 -3.27 7.40 -14.62
N ALA A 26 -3.77 8.62 -14.80
CA ALA A 26 -3.36 9.75 -13.99
C ALA A 26 -4.26 9.86 -12.76
N GLY A 27 -3.68 10.10 -11.58
CA GLY A 27 -4.46 10.29 -10.34
C GLY A 27 -5.64 11.28 -10.41
N GLU A 28 -5.67 12.20 -11.37
CA GLU A 28 -6.78 13.12 -11.64
C GLU A 28 -8.02 12.42 -12.24
N ASP A 29 -7.84 11.31 -12.97
CA ASP A 29 -8.92 10.52 -13.59
C ASP A 29 -9.48 9.44 -12.66
N ARG A 30 -9.05 9.46 -11.39
CA ARG A 30 -9.25 8.40 -10.39
C ARG A 30 -10.70 8.03 -10.14
N GLU A 31 -11.61 9.00 -10.12
CA GLU A 31 -13.02 8.73 -9.86
C GLU A 31 -13.58 7.73 -10.89
N LEU A 32 -13.35 7.99 -12.18
CA LEU A 32 -13.75 7.11 -13.27
C LEU A 32 -13.05 5.75 -13.20
N VAL A 33 -11.74 5.74 -12.92
CA VAL A 33 -10.94 4.51 -12.89
C VAL A 33 -11.40 3.61 -11.74
N SER A 34 -11.58 4.17 -10.54
CA SER A 34 -12.02 3.43 -9.36
C SER A 34 -13.40 2.80 -9.57
N GLU A 35 -14.32 3.49 -10.24
CA GLU A 35 -15.64 2.94 -10.56
C GLU A 35 -15.54 1.72 -11.48
N ILE A 36 -14.72 1.79 -12.53
CA ILE A 36 -14.52 0.68 -13.47
C ILE A 36 -13.78 -0.48 -12.78
N VAL A 37 -12.75 -0.18 -11.98
CA VAL A 37 -11.97 -1.16 -11.21
C VAL A 37 -12.88 -1.92 -10.27
N ASN A 38 -13.69 -1.23 -9.46
CA ASN A 38 -14.62 -1.87 -8.52
C ASN A 38 -15.61 -2.77 -9.25
N LYS A 39 -16.21 -2.31 -10.36
CA LYS A 39 -17.13 -3.13 -11.15
C LYS A 39 -16.47 -4.37 -11.77
N CYS A 40 -15.21 -4.27 -12.16
CA CYS A 40 -14.44 -5.44 -12.62
C CYS A 40 -14.11 -6.38 -11.44
N LYS A 41 -13.73 -5.85 -10.26
CA LYS A 41 -13.53 -6.65 -9.03
C LYS A 41 -14.82 -7.39 -8.63
N ASP A 42 -15.98 -6.73 -8.71
CA ASP A 42 -17.31 -7.33 -8.47
C ASP A 42 -17.63 -8.49 -9.43
N ARG A 43 -17.00 -8.51 -10.60
CA ARG A 43 -17.11 -9.58 -11.61
C ARG A 43 -16.01 -10.64 -11.49
N GLY A 44 -15.20 -10.57 -10.44
CA GLY A 44 -14.18 -11.56 -10.08
C GLY A 44 -12.81 -11.36 -10.74
N TYR A 45 -12.54 -10.24 -11.42
CA TYR A 45 -11.20 -9.99 -11.98
C TYR A 45 -10.20 -9.63 -10.89
N SER A 46 -9.01 -10.22 -10.91
CA SER A 46 -7.88 -9.73 -10.10
C SER A 46 -7.24 -8.52 -10.77
N ILE A 47 -7.19 -7.38 -10.09
CA ILE A 47 -6.72 -6.11 -10.68
C ILE A 47 -5.58 -5.53 -9.86
N PHE A 48 -4.46 -5.26 -10.51
CA PHE A 48 -3.42 -4.41 -9.96
C PHE A 48 -3.81 -2.94 -10.14
N TYR A 49 -3.98 -2.26 -9.01
CA TYR A 49 -4.32 -0.85 -8.91
C TYR A 49 -3.24 -0.19 -8.04
N ASP A 50 -2.53 0.79 -8.58
CA ASP A 50 -1.32 1.40 -8.00
C ASP A 50 -1.49 1.90 -6.55
N GLU A 51 -2.70 2.32 -6.19
CA GLU A 51 -3.02 2.74 -4.83
C GLU A 51 -3.10 1.59 -3.80
N ASP A 52 -3.28 0.35 -4.24
CA ASP A 52 -3.42 -0.83 -3.36
C ASP A 52 -2.04 -1.33 -2.86
N GLU A 53 -0.94 -0.81 -3.42
CA GLU A 53 0.44 -1.32 -3.20
C GLU A 53 1.43 -0.23 -2.75
N VAL A 54 0.99 0.96 -2.33
CA VAL A 54 1.88 2.07 -1.88
C VAL A 54 2.89 1.61 -0.82
N ALA A 55 2.45 0.69 0.02
CA ALA A 55 3.18 -0.15 0.96
C ALA A 55 4.39 -0.91 0.38
N ALA A 56 4.13 -1.71 -0.66
CA ALA A 56 5.10 -2.56 -1.32
C ALA A 56 6.02 -1.79 -2.26
N LEU A 57 5.62 -0.57 -2.61
CA LEU A 57 6.34 0.34 -3.49
C LEU A 57 7.34 1.23 -2.72
N TRP A 58 7.28 1.26 -1.38
CA TRP A 58 8.16 2.09 -0.56
C TRP A 58 9.55 1.45 -0.42
N GLY A 59 10.57 2.08 -1.02
CA GLY A 59 11.97 1.62 -0.97
C GLY A 59 12.41 0.77 -2.16
N GLU A 60 11.46 0.36 -3.01
CA GLU A 60 11.72 -0.34 -4.27
C GLU A 60 12.08 0.63 -5.40
N ASP A 61 12.84 0.18 -6.39
CA ASP A 61 12.94 0.90 -7.65
C ASP A 61 11.59 0.79 -8.37
N LEU A 62 10.75 1.80 -8.15
CA LEU A 62 9.41 1.91 -8.73
C LEU A 62 9.44 1.66 -10.24
N ALA A 63 10.46 2.15 -10.95
CA ALA A 63 10.54 1.97 -12.38
C ALA A 63 10.72 0.50 -12.78
N GLU A 64 11.43 -0.29 -11.97
CA GLU A 64 11.64 -1.73 -12.18
C GLU A 64 10.44 -2.56 -11.73
N TYR A 65 9.88 -2.28 -10.55
CA TYR A 65 8.71 -2.98 -10.01
C TYR A 65 7.48 -2.82 -10.93
N PHE A 66 7.20 -1.59 -11.34
CA PHE A 66 6.11 -1.34 -12.27
C PHE A 66 6.44 -1.93 -13.64
N ALA A 67 7.67 -1.79 -14.15
CA ALA A 67 8.05 -2.43 -15.40
C ALA A 67 7.78 -3.93 -15.36
N ASP A 68 8.17 -4.67 -14.32
CA ASP A 68 7.91 -6.10 -14.21
C ASP A 68 6.41 -6.43 -14.07
N THR A 69 5.66 -5.61 -13.32
CA THR A 69 4.22 -5.82 -13.14
C THR A 69 3.43 -5.60 -14.45
N TYR A 70 3.78 -4.55 -15.19
CA TYR A 70 3.24 -4.26 -16.52
C TYR A 70 3.81 -5.21 -17.59
N GLU A 71 5.02 -5.74 -17.44
CA GLU A 71 5.66 -6.56 -18.48
C GLU A 71 5.38 -8.06 -18.32
N ASN A 72 5.26 -8.57 -17.09
CA ASN A 72 5.26 -10.01 -16.83
C ASN A 72 4.11 -10.48 -15.92
N ARG A 73 3.64 -9.67 -14.96
CA ARG A 73 2.69 -10.15 -13.91
C ARG A 73 1.20 -9.98 -14.22
N SER A 74 0.85 -9.33 -15.34
CA SER A 74 -0.54 -9.06 -15.74
C SER A 74 -0.92 -9.67 -17.09
N ARG A 75 -2.19 -10.10 -17.25
CA ARG A 75 -2.75 -10.59 -18.53
C ARG A 75 -3.10 -9.47 -19.51
N ALA A 76 -3.63 -8.36 -19.02
CA ALA A 76 -4.06 -7.22 -19.83
C ALA A 76 -3.81 -5.89 -19.12
N ALA A 77 -3.52 -4.84 -19.88
CA ALA A 77 -3.39 -3.47 -19.40
C ALA A 77 -4.54 -2.58 -19.92
N LEU A 78 -5.29 -1.95 -19.01
CA LEU A 78 -6.19 -0.85 -19.34
C LEU A 78 -5.45 0.47 -19.17
N MET A 79 -5.33 1.23 -20.27
CA MET A 79 -4.60 2.50 -20.28
C MET A 79 -5.58 3.66 -20.43
N PHE A 80 -5.74 4.45 -19.38
CA PHE A 80 -6.62 5.61 -19.35
C PHE A 80 -5.87 6.84 -19.87
N VAL A 81 -6.22 7.28 -21.08
CA VAL A 81 -5.57 8.36 -21.79
C VAL A 81 -6.31 9.67 -21.55
N SER A 82 -5.63 10.60 -20.90
CA SER A 82 -6.06 11.98 -20.64
C SER A 82 -4.91 12.97 -20.84
N GLU A 83 -5.23 14.26 -20.82
CA GLU A 83 -4.24 15.33 -20.81
C GLU A 83 -3.31 15.23 -19.60
N HIS A 84 -3.87 14.86 -18.44
CA HIS A 84 -3.12 14.65 -17.20
C HIS A 84 -2.15 13.47 -17.32
N TYR A 85 -2.59 12.38 -17.96
CA TYR A 85 -1.76 11.21 -18.19
C TYR A 85 -0.57 11.51 -19.11
N GLU A 86 -0.78 12.27 -20.18
CA GLU A 86 0.30 12.64 -21.13
C GLU A 86 1.32 13.60 -20.51
N ARG A 87 0.91 14.46 -19.56
CA ARG A 87 1.78 15.49 -18.95
C ARG A 87 2.64 15.00 -17.78
N LYS A 88 2.35 13.84 -17.18
CA LYS A 88 3.10 13.37 -16.00
C LYS A 88 4.51 12.87 -16.35
N PRO A 89 5.57 13.24 -15.60
CA PRO A 89 6.94 12.74 -15.82
C PRO A 89 7.08 11.22 -15.64
N TRP A 90 6.18 10.64 -14.86
CA TRP A 90 6.16 9.24 -14.45
C TRP A 90 5.78 8.26 -15.58
N THR A 91 5.51 8.74 -16.79
CA THR A 91 5.05 7.94 -17.92
C THR A 91 6.12 7.69 -18.97
N THR A 92 7.42 7.70 -18.65
CA THR A 92 8.44 7.32 -19.65
C THR A 92 8.84 5.86 -19.55
N HIS A 93 8.98 5.32 -18.34
CA HIS A 93 9.40 3.93 -18.16
C HIS A 93 8.20 2.97 -18.20
N GLU A 94 7.15 3.20 -17.40
CA GLU A 94 5.96 2.33 -17.37
C GLU A 94 5.15 2.32 -18.67
N ARG A 95 4.84 3.52 -19.20
CA ARG A 95 4.21 3.67 -20.52
C ARG A 95 5.04 2.95 -21.58
N ARG A 96 6.38 3.03 -21.49
CA ARG A 96 7.27 2.33 -22.41
C ARG A 96 7.25 0.83 -22.18
N SER A 97 7.17 0.31 -20.96
CA SER A 97 7.01 -1.12 -20.70
C SER A 97 5.70 -1.67 -21.27
N ILE A 98 4.57 -1.00 -21.02
CA ILE A 98 3.28 -1.39 -21.59
C ILE A 98 3.32 -1.34 -23.13
N LEU A 99 3.84 -0.26 -23.71
CA LEU A 99 3.95 -0.11 -25.15
C LEU A 99 4.94 -1.11 -25.76
N LEU A 100 6.09 -1.36 -25.14
CA LEU A 100 7.09 -2.33 -25.59
C LEU A 100 6.53 -3.74 -25.54
N ARG A 101 5.87 -4.14 -24.45
CA ARG A 101 5.19 -5.43 -24.39
C ARG A 101 4.13 -5.56 -25.47
N ALA A 102 3.27 -4.56 -25.62
CA ALA A 102 2.24 -4.56 -26.66
C ALA A 102 2.82 -4.63 -28.08
N LEU A 103 4.01 -4.04 -28.31
CA LEU A 103 4.72 -4.11 -29.59
C LEU A 103 5.46 -5.44 -29.80
N ASN A 104 6.01 -6.02 -28.73
CA ASN A 104 6.77 -7.27 -28.75
C ASN A 104 5.87 -8.52 -28.68
N GLN A 105 4.55 -8.36 -28.51
CA GLN A 105 3.60 -9.45 -28.63
C GLN A 105 3.76 -10.13 -30.00
N ALA A 106 3.86 -11.45 -29.99
CA ALA A 106 4.05 -12.22 -31.21
C ALA A 106 2.86 -11.99 -32.17
N PRO A 107 3.10 -11.88 -33.49
CA PRO A 107 2.05 -11.53 -34.47
C PRO A 107 0.85 -12.49 -34.51
N ASP A 108 1.01 -13.69 -33.98
CA ASP A 108 0.00 -14.76 -33.85
C ASP A 108 -0.81 -14.72 -32.53
N THR A 109 -0.49 -13.78 -31.63
CA THR A 109 -1.23 -13.59 -30.38
C THR A 109 -2.65 -13.08 -30.67
N LYS A 110 -3.69 -13.84 -30.27
CA LYS A 110 -5.10 -13.52 -30.57
C LYS A 110 -5.65 -12.29 -29.83
N LEU A 111 -5.04 -11.90 -28.70
CA LEU A 111 -5.52 -10.81 -27.85
C LEU A 111 -4.42 -9.74 -27.66
N PRO A 112 -4.72 -8.46 -27.98
CA PRO A 112 -3.81 -7.35 -27.64
C PRO A 112 -3.62 -7.27 -26.13
N TYR A 113 -2.39 -6.99 -25.68
CA TYR A 113 -2.09 -6.81 -24.26
C TYR A 113 -2.71 -5.51 -23.72
N MET A 114 -2.68 -4.42 -24.50
CA MET A 114 -3.04 -3.09 -24.06
C MET A 114 -4.34 -2.60 -24.72
N PHE A 115 -5.22 -2.02 -23.91
CA PHE A 115 -6.54 -1.49 -24.28
C PHE A 115 -6.65 -0.01 -23.88
N PRO A 116 -6.58 0.93 -24.85
CA PRO A 116 -6.74 2.35 -24.55
C PRO A 116 -8.19 2.73 -24.26
N ILE A 117 -8.38 3.51 -23.19
CA ILE A 117 -9.64 4.16 -22.81
C ILE A 117 -9.38 5.66 -22.80
N ARG A 118 -10.02 6.41 -23.71
CA ARG A 118 -9.90 7.86 -23.76
C ARG A 118 -10.84 8.49 -22.75
N VAL A 119 -10.26 9.30 -21.87
CA VAL A 119 -10.99 10.16 -20.93
C VAL A 119 -11.31 11.51 -21.57
N ASP A 120 -10.43 11.99 -22.46
CA ASP A 120 -10.60 13.23 -23.22
C ASP A 120 -10.09 13.12 -24.68
N ASP A 121 -9.97 14.26 -25.37
CA ASP A 121 -9.50 14.34 -26.76
C ASP A 121 -7.97 14.35 -26.91
N THR A 122 -7.23 14.05 -25.85
CA THR A 122 -5.76 13.97 -25.88
C THR A 122 -5.31 12.80 -26.75
N ASN A 123 -4.26 13.04 -27.54
CA ASN A 123 -3.54 12.00 -28.26
C ASN A 123 -2.30 11.63 -27.47
N LEU A 124 -2.13 10.34 -27.17
CA LEU A 124 -0.97 9.85 -26.43
C LEU A 124 0.26 9.77 -27.34
N SER A 125 1.37 10.41 -26.96
CA SER A 125 2.61 10.30 -27.74
C SER A 125 3.15 8.87 -27.69
N GLY A 126 3.51 8.32 -28.85
CA GLY A 126 4.01 6.94 -28.97
C GLY A 126 2.92 5.89 -29.23
N LEU A 127 1.64 6.24 -29.10
CA LEU A 127 0.53 5.39 -29.51
C LEU A 127 0.16 5.65 -30.97
N ARG A 128 0.12 4.61 -31.80
CA ARG A 128 -0.28 4.76 -33.21
C ARG A 128 -1.78 5.08 -33.30
N THR A 129 -2.15 6.01 -34.17
CA THR A 129 -3.55 6.37 -34.45
C THR A 129 -4.40 5.22 -35.00
N SER A 130 -3.76 4.14 -35.46
CA SER A 130 -4.41 2.92 -35.94
C SER A 130 -4.87 1.99 -34.82
N ILE A 131 -4.52 2.24 -33.56
CA ILE A 131 -4.94 1.43 -32.41
C ILE A 131 -6.36 1.86 -32.02
N GLY A 132 -7.28 0.90 -31.97
CA GLY A 132 -8.66 1.15 -31.53
C GLY A 132 -8.73 1.50 -30.04
N TYR A 133 -9.65 2.38 -29.67
CA TYR A 133 -9.85 2.84 -28.30
C TYR A 133 -11.33 2.80 -27.92
N VAL A 134 -11.60 2.75 -26.61
CA VAL A 134 -12.92 3.03 -26.04
C VAL A 134 -12.94 4.48 -25.57
N ASP A 135 -14.04 5.19 -25.79
CA ASP A 135 -14.21 6.60 -25.36
C ASP A 135 -15.15 6.62 -24.16
N SER A 136 -14.64 6.95 -22.97
CA SER A 136 -15.43 6.90 -21.73
C SER A 136 -16.56 7.93 -21.68
N ARG A 137 -16.53 8.93 -22.56
CA ARG A 137 -17.60 9.92 -22.70
C ARG A 137 -18.77 9.42 -23.54
N LYS A 138 -18.58 8.32 -24.27
CA LYS A 138 -19.61 7.70 -25.14
C LYS A 138 -20.26 6.47 -24.54
N TYR A 139 -19.58 5.80 -23.60
CA TYR A 139 -20.01 4.56 -23.00
C TYR A 139 -20.02 4.67 -21.49
N THR A 140 -21.02 4.07 -20.85
CA THR A 140 -21.05 4.02 -19.38
C THR A 140 -19.97 3.08 -18.85
N THR A 141 -19.60 3.24 -17.59
CA THR A 141 -18.66 2.34 -16.90
C THR A 141 -19.09 0.86 -16.99
N ASP A 142 -20.39 0.56 -16.91
CA ASP A 142 -20.91 -0.81 -17.10
C ASP A 142 -20.63 -1.34 -18.52
N GLN A 143 -20.86 -0.52 -19.54
CA GLN A 143 -20.58 -0.89 -20.93
C GLN A 143 -19.09 -1.09 -21.17
N ILE A 144 -18.25 -0.24 -20.57
CA ILE A 144 -16.79 -0.38 -20.65
C ILE A 144 -16.36 -1.71 -20.04
N VAL A 145 -16.89 -2.07 -18.86
CA VAL A 145 -16.61 -3.35 -18.19
C VAL A 145 -17.08 -4.52 -19.07
N GLU A 146 -18.26 -4.45 -19.68
CA GLU A 146 -18.69 -5.48 -20.64
C GLU A 146 -17.76 -5.60 -21.86
N PHE A 147 -17.17 -4.50 -22.34
CA PHE A 147 -16.19 -4.55 -23.42
C PHE A 147 -14.91 -5.22 -22.97
N VAL A 148 -14.47 -4.94 -21.74
CA VAL A 148 -13.32 -5.61 -21.12
C VAL A 148 -13.57 -7.12 -21.10
N GLU A 149 -14.67 -7.59 -20.54
CA GLU A 149 -15.01 -9.03 -20.48
C GLU A 149 -15.04 -9.69 -21.87
N LYS A 150 -15.68 -9.03 -22.85
CA LYS A 150 -15.76 -9.54 -24.22
C LYS A 150 -14.39 -9.65 -24.89
N LYS A 151 -13.42 -8.82 -24.47
CA LYS A 151 -12.06 -8.83 -25.00
C LYS A 151 -11.17 -9.82 -24.25
N ILE A 152 -11.04 -9.66 -22.94
CA ILE A 152 -10.07 -10.42 -22.14
C ILE A 152 -10.57 -11.83 -21.76
N GLY A 153 -11.85 -12.12 -22.01
CA GLY A 153 -12.50 -13.34 -21.58
C GLY A 153 -12.80 -13.31 -20.08
N PRO A 154 -13.30 -14.41 -19.49
CA PRO A 154 -13.56 -14.47 -18.06
C PRO A 154 -12.28 -14.25 -17.22
N PRO A 155 -12.42 -13.93 -15.92
CA PRO A 155 -11.29 -13.92 -14.99
C PRO A 155 -10.49 -15.22 -15.12
N ALA A 156 -9.16 -15.13 -15.20
CA ALA A 156 -8.31 -16.33 -15.26
C ALA A 156 -8.35 -17.08 -13.93
N HIS A 157 -8.54 -16.31 -12.85
CA HIS A 157 -8.89 -16.79 -11.54
C HIS A 157 -10.41 -16.86 -11.44
N GLN A 158 -11.03 -17.84 -12.11
CA GLN A 158 -12.40 -18.20 -11.74
C GLN A 158 -12.38 -18.63 -10.27
N PRO A 159 -13.44 -18.33 -9.47
CA PRO A 159 -13.51 -18.81 -8.09
C PRO A 159 -13.28 -20.31 -8.12
N THR A 160 -12.10 -20.71 -7.66
CA THR A 160 -11.68 -22.09 -7.75
C THR A 160 -12.57 -22.88 -6.81
N THR A 161 -13.03 -24.04 -7.26
CA THR A 161 -13.65 -25.03 -6.36
C THR A 161 -12.67 -25.58 -5.33
N GLU A 162 -11.41 -25.13 -5.32
CA GLU A 162 -10.35 -25.60 -4.46
C GLU A 162 -9.46 -24.41 -4.10
N ILE A 163 -9.27 -24.16 -2.81
CA ILE A 163 -8.47 -23.03 -2.34
C ILE A 163 -6.99 -23.41 -2.33
N ASP A 164 -6.21 -22.77 -3.18
CA ASP A 164 -4.77 -22.94 -3.35
C ASP A 164 -3.95 -21.70 -2.90
N ARG A 165 -4.62 -20.61 -2.54
CA ARG A 165 -4.04 -19.35 -2.06
C ARG A 165 -5.01 -18.59 -1.16
N THR A 166 -4.54 -17.48 -0.58
CA THR A 166 -5.37 -16.53 0.15
C THR A 166 -6.52 -16.01 -0.73
N PRO A 167 -7.77 -16.00 -0.22
CA PRO A 167 -8.92 -15.43 -0.93
C PRO A 167 -8.73 -13.96 -1.31
N ARG A 168 -9.28 -13.58 -2.47
CA ARG A 168 -9.31 -12.20 -2.99
C ARG A 168 -10.73 -11.64 -3.06
N THR A 169 -11.74 -12.47 -2.87
CA THR A 169 -13.15 -12.09 -2.91
C THR A 169 -13.90 -12.72 -1.75
N ALA A 170 -15.04 -12.14 -1.37
CA ALA A 170 -15.92 -12.70 -0.36
C ALA A 170 -16.45 -14.10 -0.75
N GLU A 171 -16.59 -14.37 -2.06
CA GLU A 171 -16.99 -15.68 -2.58
C GLU A 171 -15.89 -16.73 -2.36
N GLU A 172 -14.64 -16.42 -2.72
CA GLU A 172 -13.47 -17.28 -2.44
C GLU A 172 -13.34 -17.52 -0.92
N CYS A 173 -13.59 -16.51 -0.10
CA CYS A 173 -13.57 -16.62 1.36
C CYS A 173 -14.66 -17.58 1.87
N GLY A 174 -15.87 -17.52 1.33
CA GLY A 174 -16.94 -18.47 1.65
C GLY A 174 -16.57 -19.91 1.31
N VAL A 175 -15.86 -20.13 0.20
CA VAL A 175 -15.31 -21.44 -0.18
C VAL A 175 -14.23 -21.89 0.80
N LEU A 176 -13.29 -21.02 1.17
CA LEU A 176 -12.25 -21.29 2.18
C LEU A 176 -12.86 -21.77 3.51
N LEU A 177 -13.84 -21.04 4.03
CA LEU A 177 -14.47 -21.37 5.32
C LEU A 177 -15.29 -22.67 5.26
N SER A 178 -15.78 -23.04 4.08
CA SER A 178 -16.52 -24.28 3.84
C SER A 178 -15.59 -25.49 3.73
N GLN A 179 -14.45 -25.34 3.07
CA GLN A 179 -13.52 -26.44 2.79
C GLN A 179 -12.49 -26.66 3.89
N ARG A 180 -12.02 -25.56 4.51
CA ARG A 180 -10.96 -25.55 5.53
C ARG A 180 -9.76 -26.43 5.14
N PRO A 181 -9.10 -26.14 4.01
CA PRO A 181 -7.88 -26.84 3.62
C PRO A 181 -6.77 -26.69 4.68
N PRO A 182 -5.66 -27.44 4.59
CA PRO A 182 -4.49 -27.18 5.42
C PRO A 182 -4.11 -25.70 5.39
N ALA A 183 -3.81 -25.14 6.57
CA ALA A 183 -3.46 -23.73 6.75
C ALA A 183 -4.59 -22.71 6.46
N TRP A 184 -5.87 -23.13 6.43
CA TRP A 184 -7.01 -22.22 6.21
C TRP A 184 -7.07 -21.07 7.22
N GLU A 185 -6.60 -21.28 8.45
CA GLU A 185 -6.55 -20.28 9.51
C GLU A 185 -5.70 -19.07 9.08
N TYR A 186 -4.57 -19.34 8.44
CA TYR A 186 -3.63 -18.32 7.98
C TYR A 186 -4.16 -17.60 6.75
N PHE A 187 -4.74 -18.33 5.78
CA PHE A 187 -5.42 -17.74 4.63
C PHE A 187 -6.56 -16.81 5.06
N TYR A 188 -7.37 -17.25 6.03
CA TYR A 188 -8.49 -16.46 6.53
C TYR A 188 -8.01 -15.21 7.27
N THR A 189 -6.97 -15.36 8.10
CA THR A 189 -6.36 -14.23 8.82
C THR A 189 -5.78 -13.19 7.86
N ALA A 190 -5.05 -13.63 6.81
CA ALA A 190 -4.48 -12.73 5.82
C ALA A 190 -5.56 -11.97 5.04
N TYR A 191 -6.62 -12.66 4.63
CA TYR A 191 -7.77 -12.04 3.98
C TYR A 191 -8.41 -10.95 4.86
N LEU A 192 -8.77 -11.28 6.11
CA LEU A 192 -9.42 -10.32 7.00
C LEU A 192 -8.52 -9.13 7.34
N MET A 193 -7.23 -9.34 7.58
CA MET A 193 -6.32 -8.23 7.87
C MET A 193 -6.20 -7.26 6.69
N ILE A 194 -6.24 -7.75 5.44
CA ILE A 194 -6.26 -6.90 4.25
C ILE A 194 -7.56 -6.08 4.20
N GLU A 195 -8.71 -6.70 4.47
CA GLU A 195 -10.00 -5.99 4.55
C GLU A 195 -10.01 -4.91 5.65
N GLU A 196 -9.38 -5.17 6.80
CA GLU A 196 -9.24 -4.19 7.88
C GLU A 196 -8.37 -2.98 7.46
N VAL A 197 -7.32 -3.20 6.67
CA VAL A 197 -6.52 -2.09 6.09
C VAL A 197 -7.33 -1.32 5.04
N GLU A 198 -7.96 -2.02 4.10
CA GLU A 198 -8.70 -1.39 2.99
C GLU A 198 -9.88 -0.55 3.48
N SER A 199 -10.62 -1.03 4.49
CA SER A 199 -11.73 -0.27 5.09
C SER A 199 -11.30 1.06 5.74
N ARG A 200 -10.00 1.21 6.07
CA ARG A 200 -9.42 2.42 6.69
C ARG A 200 -8.65 3.29 5.71
N ARG A 201 -8.61 2.93 4.44
CA ARG A 201 -7.85 3.62 3.40
C ARG A 201 -8.15 5.11 3.28
N GLN A 202 -9.41 5.53 3.46
CA GLN A 202 -9.76 6.95 3.45
C GLN A 202 -9.08 7.71 4.60
N ARG A 203 -9.10 7.15 5.81
CA ARG A 203 -8.49 7.75 6.99
C ARG A 203 -6.97 7.82 6.86
N LYS A 204 -6.35 6.78 6.27
CA LYS A 204 -4.93 6.78 5.93
C LYS A 204 -4.58 7.90 4.96
N ARG A 205 -5.38 8.11 3.90
CA ARG A 205 -5.18 9.23 2.97
C ARG A 205 -5.30 10.59 3.65
N ASP A 206 -6.27 10.76 4.55
CA ASP A 206 -6.43 11.99 5.31
C ASP A 206 -5.15 12.29 6.14
N PHE A 207 -4.60 11.27 6.80
CA PHE A 207 -3.32 11.37 7.50
C PHE A 207 -2.16 11.75 6.56
N GLU A 208 -1.99 11.04 5.44
CA GLU A 208 -0.90 11.25 4.48
C GLU A 208 -0.90 12.64 3.84
N CYS A 209 -2.08 13.19 3.54
CA CYS A 209 -2.20 14.54 2.99
C CYS A 209 -2.18 15.64 4.06
N GLY A 210 -2.02 15.27 5.34
CA GLY A 210 -2.01 16.21 6.46
C GLY A 210 -3.37 16.85 6.74
N PHE A 211 -4.46 16.18 6.33
CA PHE A 211 -5.82 16.61 6.62
C PHE A 211 -6.21 16.18 8.05
N PHE A 212 -6.10 17.13 8.98
CA PHE A 212 -6.47 16.94 10.37
C PHE A 212 -7.66 17.82 10.74
N VAL A 213 -8.57 17.27 11.55
CA VAL A 213 -9.73 18.01 12.02
C VAL A 213 -9.27 18.97 13.13
N PRO A 214 -9.53 20.28 13.05
CA PRO A 214 -9.15 21.21 14.11
C PRO A 214 -9.74 20.79 15.46
N GLY A 215 -8.86 20.59 16.44
CA GLY A 215 -9.18 20.13 17.78
C GLY A 215 -8.94 21.22 18.82
N ASP A 216 -8.44 20.80 19.98
CA ASP A 216 -8.23 21.67 21.13
C ASP A 216 -7.17 22.75 20.86
N TYR A 217 -7.35 23.91 21.50
CA TYR A 217 -6.33 24.96 21.50
C TYR A 217 -5.23 24.65 22.52
N VAL A 218 -3.98 24.78 22.10
CA VAL A 218 -2.78 24.54 22.91
C VAL A 218 -2.01 25.85 23.05
N GLU A 219 -1.81 26.28 24.30
CA GLU A 219 -0.94 27.42 24.59
C GLU A 219 0.51 27.10 24.20
N PRO A 220 1.22 28.00 23.51
CA PRO A 220 2.59 27.75 23.05
C PRO A 220 3.55 27.28 24.16
N ALA A 221 3.35 27.73 25.40
CA ALA A 221 4.17 27.37 26.55
C ALA A 221 3.97 25.90 27.00
N ASP A 222 2.79 25.33 26.74
CA ASP A 222 2.42 23.97 27.18
C ASP A 222 2.71 22.91 26.09
N ALA A 223 3.00 23.34 24.86
CA ALA A 223 3.15 22.44 23.71
C ALA A 223 4.24 21.37 23.92
N VAL A 224 5.37 21.70 24.55
CA VAL A 224 6.45 20.72 24.80
C VAL A 224 6.04 19.67 25.84
N LEU A 225 5.33 20.08 26.90
CA LEU A 225 4.80 19.16 27.90
C LEU A 225 3.80 18.20 27.27
N LEU A 226 2.85 18.74 26.50
CA LEU A 226 1.88 17.96 25.73
C LEU A 226 2.56 16.99 24.78
N GLY A 227 3.62 17.42 24.10
CA GLY A 227 4.38 16.55 23.20
C GLY A 227 4.98 15.31 23.89
N GLY A 228 5.50 15.46 25.10
CA GLY A 228 5.96 14.33 25.92
C GLY A 228 4.84 13.35 26.30
N GLU A 229 3.65 13.87 26.61
CA GLU A 229 2.47 13.04 26.88
C GLU A 229 2.02 12.28 25.63
N GLU A 230 2.00 12.94 24.47
CA GLU A 230 1.57 12.34 23.21
C GLU A 230 2.56 11.29 22.70
N ILE A 231 3.87 11.50 22.87
CA ILE A 231 4.89 10.46 22.61
C ILE A 231 4.64 9.23 23.50
N SER A 232 4.33 9.44 24.77
CA SER A 232 4.05 8.33 25.69
C SER A 232 2.78 7.57 25.27
N ARG A 233 1.75 8.27 24.74
CA ARG A 233 0.54 7.63 24.21
C ARG A 233 0.83 6.78 22.99
N VAL A 234 1.54 7.30 21.98
CA VAL A 234 1.82 6.54 20.75
C VAL A 234 2.69 5.31 21.02
N LEU A 235 3.67 5.42 21.92
CA LEU A 235 4.47 4.26 22.35
C LEU A 235 3.60 3.19 23.04
N GLY A 236 2.63 3.59 23.87
CA GLY A 236 1.68 2.65 24.46
C GLY A 236 0.76 1.94 23.44
N ILE A 237 0.43 2.61 22.34
CA ILE A 237 -0.31 2.00 21.22
C ILE A 237 0.57 0.93 20.55
N VAL A 238 1.84 1.25 20.26
CA VAL A 238 2.80 0.30 19.66
C VAL A 238 3.04 -0.89 20.59
N GLU A 239 3.16 -0.68 21.90
CA GLU A 239 3.29 -1.78 22.87
C GLU A 239 2.08 -2.71 22.90
N SER A 240 0.87 -2.16 22.68
CA SER A 240 -0.38 -2.95 22.63
C SER A 240 -0.38 -3.96 21.48
N PHE A 241 0.39 -3.70 20.41
CA PHE A 241 0.55 -4.61 19.28
C PHE A 241 1.23 -5.93 19.68
N ASN A 242 2.27 -5.88 20.52
CA ASN A 242 3.02 -7.07 20.93
C ASN A 242 2.12 -8.11 21.60
N GLY A 243 1.06 -7.66 22.30
CA GLY A 243 0.06 -8.53 22.91
C GLY A 243 -0.89 -9.19 21.91
N LEU A 244 -1.06 -8.63 20.71
CA LEU A 244 -2.02 -9.12 19.71
C LEU A 244 -1.50 -10.38 19.00
N LEU A 245 -0.32 -10.29 18.37
CA LEU A 245 0.27 -11.39 17.59
C LEU A 245 1.26 -12.25 18.37
N GLY A 246 1.74 -11.79 19.53
CA GLY A 246 2.63 -12.56 20.41
C GLY A 246 1.91 -13.18 21.62
N GLY A 247 0.58 -13.02 21.71
CA GLY A 247 -0.20 -13.33 22.91
C GLY A 247 -1.10 -14.56 22.81
N PRO A 248 -1.86 -14.87 23.87
CA PRO A 248 -2.78 -16.01 23.92
C PRO A 248 -3.85 -16.00 22.82
N LEU A 249 -4.25 -14.80 22.36
CA LEU A 249 -5.26 -14.66 21.31
C LEU A 249 -4.80 -15.26 19.97
N GLN A 250 -3.52 -15.13 19.64
CA GLN A 250 -2.95 -15.74 18.43
C GLN A 250 -3.08 -17.28 18.48
N GLN A 251 -2.77 -17.90 19.63
CA GLN A 251 -2.91 -19.34 19.81
C GLN A 251 -4.38 -19.78 19.78
N GLU A 252 -5.30 -18.96 20.29
CA GLU A 252 -6.74 -19.23 20.21
C GLU A 252 -7.25 -19.13 18.76
N ALA A 253 -6.77 -18.14 18.01
CA ALA A 253 -7.12 -17.93 16.61
C ALA A 253 -6.56 -19.04 15.70
N TRP A 254 -5.26 -19.32 15.77
CA TRP A 254 -4.59 -20.25 14.85
C TRP A 254 -4.53 -21.69 15.34
N GLY A 255 -4.81 -21.92 16.62
CA GLY A 255 -4.57 -23.21 17.24
C GLY A 255 -3.09 -23.51 17.44
N LEU A 256 -2.80 -24.62 18.11
CA LEU A 256 -1.45 -25.19 18.12
C LEU A 256 -1.15 -25.83 16.75
N PRO A 257 0.12 -25.95 16.34
CA PRO A 257 0.49 -26.61 15.09
C PRO A 257 -0.19 -27.99 14.96
N GLY A 258 -0.93 -28.18 13.86
CA GLY A 258 -1.70 -29.41 13.58
C GLY A 258 -3.08 -29.49 14.24
N GLN A 259 -3.51 -28.47 14.98
CA GLN A 259 -4.88 -28.31 15.46
C GLN A 259 -5.60 -27.25 14.64
N ALA A 260 -6.88 -27.44 14.40
CA ALA A 260 -7.68 -26.45 13.71
C ALA A 260 -7.83 -25.18 14.56
N GLY A 261 -7.66 -24.02 13.95
CA GLY A 261 -7.93 -22.73 14.57
C GLY A 261 -9.42 -22.43 14.72
N ASN A 262 -9.71 -21.30 15.33
CA ASN A 262 -11.07 -20.84 15.60
C ASN A 262 -11.40 -19.60 14.75
N ALA A 263 -12.39 -19.74 13.87
CA ALA A 263 -12.83 -18.67 12.97
C ALA A 263 -13.29 -17.41 13.71
N GLU A 264 -14.02 -17.54 14.82
CA GLU A 264 -14.49 -16.40 15.62
C GLU A 264 -13.32 -15.67 16.30
N ALA A 265 -12.32 -16.42 16.77
CA ALA A 265 -11.11 -15.84 17.33
C ALA A 265 -10.23 -15.18 16.25
N ILE A 266 -10.20 -15.72 15.02
CA ILE A 266 -9.52 -15.10 13.86
C ILE A 266 -10.21 -13.77 13.50
N GLU A 267 -11.54 -13.75 13.44
CA GLU A 267 -12.33 -12.52 13.20
C GLU A 267 -12.07 -11.47 14.29
N TYR A 268 -12.09 -11.88 15.55
CA TYR A 268 -11.77 -10.99 16.66
C TYR A 268 -10.32 -10.48 16.59
N LEU A 269 -9.36 -11.33 16.25
CA LEU A 269 -7.96 -10.94 16.07
C LEU A 269 -7.81 -9.90 14.96
N ALA A 270 -8.46 -10.09 13.81
CA ALA A 270 -8.45 -9.13 12.71
C ALA A 270 -9.11 -7.80 13.10
N ASP A 271 -10.27 -7.82 13.76
CA ASP A 271 -10.92 -6.61 14.26
C ASP A 271 -10.03 -5.85 15.27
N ARG A 272 -9.32 -6.57 16.16
CA ARG A 272 -8.33 -5.95 17.06
C ARG A 272 -7.13 -5.37 16.29
N TYR A 273 -6.70 -5.99 15.20
CA TYR A 273 -5.68 -5.46 14.31
C TYR A 273 -6.13 -4.12 13.69
N GLY A 274 -7.33 -4.08 13.12
CA GLY A 274 -7.94 -2.85 12.61
C GLY A 274 -8.07 -1.78 13.70
N LYS A 275 -8.39 -2.17 14.94
CA LYS A 275 -8.49 -1.23 16.05
C LYS A 275 -7.15 -0.58 16.41
N LEU A 276 -6.02 -1.26 16.23
CA LEU A 276 -4.69 -0.68 16.43
C LEU A 276 -4.38 0.39 15.39
N LEU A 277 -4.73 0.15 14.12
CA LEU A 277 -4.67 1.16 13.06
C LEU A 277 -5.54 2.37 13.41
N ASP A 278 -6.76 2.15 13.88
CA ASP A 278 -7.65 3.24 14.32
C ASP A 278 -7.02 4.06 15.44
N MET A 279 -6.40 3.43 16.44
CA MET A 279 -5.75 4.12 17.55
C MET A 279 -4.59 5.02 17.10
N LEU A 280 -3.77 4.57 16.15
CA LEU A 280 -2.69 5.38 15.58
C LEU A 280 -3.24 6.55 14.73
N LEU A 281 -4.25 6.28 13.89
CA LEU A 281 -4.88 7.31 13.06
C LEU A 281 -5.63 8.36 13.90
N ASP A 282 -6.32 7.93 14.97
CA ASP A 282 -6.97 8.80 15.94
C ASP A 282 -5.93 9.68 16.66
N TRP A 283 -4.81 9.08 17.06
CA TRP A 283 -3.70 9.82 17.68
C TRP A 283 -3.12 10.87 16.73
N ALA A 284 -2.85 10.49 15.47
CA ALA A 284 -2.30 11.41 14.48
C ALA A 284 -3.27 12.57 14.18
N ASN A 285 -4.57 12.27 14.05
CA ASN A 285 -5.60 13.30 13.86
C ASN A 285 -5.67 14.27 15.04
N ARG A 286 -5.63 13.74 16.27
CA ARG A 286 -5.60 14.54 17.50
C ARG A 286 -4.39 15.47 17.55
N VAL A 287 -3.18 14.94 17.35
CA VAL A 287 -1.94 15.72 17.44
C VAL A 287 -1.84 16.75 16.31
N GLY A 288 -2.16 16.34 15.07
CA GLY A 288 -2.15 17.22 13.90
C GLY A 288 -3.27 18.25 13.90
N GLY A 289 -4.35 17.99 14.64
CA GLY A 289 -5.52 18.85 14.78
C GLY A 289 -5.36 19.96 15.83
N TYR A 290 -4.39 19.87 16.73
CA TYR A 290 -4.18 20.91 17.75
C TYR A 290 -3.97 22.29 17.13
N VAL A 291 -4.69 23.27 17.67
CA VAL A 291 -4.65 24.66 17.20
C VAL A 291 -3.79 25.47 18.17
N THR A 292 -2.93 26.35 17.67
CA THR A 292 -2.09 27.20 18.51
C THR A 292 -1.81 28.53 17.83
N SER A 293 -1.51 29.56 18.61
CA SER A 293 -1.23 30.92 18.11
C SER A 293 0.22 31.10 17.62
N SER A 294 1.15 30.21 18.02
CA SER A 294 2.57 30.27 17.62
C SER A 294 2.84 29.40 16.39
N PRO A 295 3.46 29.95 15.34
CA PRO A 295 3.96 29.18 14.20
C PRO A 295 4.96 28.09 14.63
N GLU A 296 5.85 28.38 15.58
CA GLU A 296 6.84 27.43 16.07
C GLU A 296 6.19 26.27 16.85
N ALA A 297 5.17 26.57 17.67
CA ALA A 297 4.42 25.53 18.38
C ALA A 297 3.68 24.63 17.39
N LYS A 298 3.11 25.21 16.34
CA LYS A 298 2.45 24.44 15.27
C LYS A 298 3.43 23.52 14.55
N GLU A 299 4.64 23.99 14.27
CA GLU A 299 5.66 23.19 13.61
C GLU A 299 6.18 22.04 14.50
N TYR A 300 6.33 22.30 15.81
CA TYR A 300 6.62 21.25 16.79
C TYR A 300 5.54 20.15 16.83
N LEU A 301 4.27 20.54 16.87
CA LEU A 301 3.14 19.59 16.86
C LEU A 301 3.07 18.79 15.56
N ARG A 302 3.34 19.42 14.40
CA ARG A 302 3.45 18.70 13.11
C ARG A 302 4.60 17.71 13.08
N ALA A 303 5.75 18.09 13.65
CA ALA A 303 6.89 17.19 13.74
C ALA A 303 6.59 15.97 14.62
N LEU A 304 5.75 16.10 15.65
CA LEU A 304 5.29 14.96 16.47
C LEU A 304 4.44 13.98 15.65
N VAL A 305 3.52 14.46 14.81
CA VAL A 305 2.64 13.59 14.01
C VAL A 305 3.43 12.55 13.20
N ARG A 306 4.65 12.90 12.77
CA ARG A 306 5.54 12.01 12.01
C ARG A 306 5.93 10.73 12.76
N TYR A 307 5.80 10.68 14.09
CA TYR A 307 6.03 9.46 14.87
C TYR A 307 5.03 8.34 14.56
N ALA A 308 3.86 8.67 14.01
CA ALA A 308 2.90 7.66 13.58
C ALA A 308 3.11 7.18 12.14
N GLU A 309 3.97 7.83 11.33
CA GLU A 309 4.20 7.48 9.92
C GLU A 309 4.63 6.02 9.78
N GLN A 310 5.77 5.66 10.37
CA GLN A 310 6.34 4.32 10.26
C GLN A 310 5.44 3.24 10.91
N PRO A 311 4.86 3.45 12.10
CA PRO A 311 3.91 2.50 12.67
C PRO A 311 2.67 2.23 11.81
N ILE A 312 2.05 3.28 11.25
CA ILE A 312 0.87 3.13 10.39
C ILE A 312 1.26 2.40 9.10
N GLU A 313 2.40 2.77 8.51
CA GLU A 313 2.92 2.11 7.31
C GLU A 313 3.19 0.63 7.55
N SER A 314 3.92 0.27 8.61
CA SER A 314 4.20 -1.14 8.93
C SER A 314 2.93 -1.97 9.12
N LEU A 315 1.89 -1.41 9.75
CA LEU A 315 0.59 -2.08 9.87
C LEU A 315 -0.23 -2.13 8.56
N CYS A 316 0.01 -1.23 7.61
CA CYS A 316 -0.64 -1.35 6.31
C CYS A 316 0.07 -2.38 5.42
N ASN A 317 1.38 -2.52 5.56
CA ASN A 317 2.21 -3.35 4.69
C ASN A 317 2.25 -4.81 5.16
N PHE A 318 2.19 -5.04 6.48
CA PHE A 318 2.30 -6.37 7.07
C PHE A 318 1.30 -7.39 6.50
N PRO A 319 -0.01 -7.10 6.31
CA PRO A 319 -0.96 -8.08 5.79
C PRO A 319 -0.61 -8.55 4.37
N GLN A 320 -0.06 -7.67 3.54
CA GLN A 320 0.39 -8.05 2.19
C GLN A 320 1.61 -8.96 2.24
N GLN A 321 2.57 -8.66 3.12
CA GLN A 321 3.73 -9.54 3.32
C GLN A 321 3.30 -10.90 3.88
N PHE A 322 2.44 -10.90 4.90
CA PHE A 322 1.89 -12.11 5.50
C PHE A 322 1.14 -12.96 4.47
N ARG A 323 0.33 -12.35 3.59
CA ARG A 323 -0.32 -13.04 2.47
C ARG A 323 0.68 -13.74 1.57
N ARG A 324 1.77 -13.06 1.16
CA ARG A 324 2.81 -13.65 0.31
C ARG A 324 3.48 -14.86 0.96
N ASP A 325 3.76 -14.77 2.27
CA ASP A 325 4.36 -15.87 3.02
C ASP A 325 3.40 -17.06 3.14
N VAL A 326 2.11 -16.78 3.37
CA VAL A 326 1.06 -17.79 3.55
C VAL A 326 0.69 -18.48 2.23
N ASP A 327 0.65 -17.76 1.11
CA ASP A 327 0.40 -18.32 -0.23
C ASP A 327 1.47 -19.36 -0.62
N GLY A 328 2.66 -19.30 -0.03
CA GLY A 328 3.73 -20.28 -0.24
C GLY A 328 3.53 -21.61 0.50
N ILE A 329 2.64 -21.69 1.49
CA ILE A 329 2.51 -22.86 2.38
C ILE A 329 2.05 -24.10 1.61
N LEU A 330 0.98 -24.00 0.82
CA LEU A 330 0.45 -25.17 0.10
C LEU A 330 1.46 -25.72 -0.90
N ALA A 331 2.17 -24.84 -1.61
CA ALA A 331 3.25 -25.24 -2.50
C ALA A 331 4.41 -25.93 -1.77
N ALA A 332 4.70 -25.54 -0.52
CA ALA A 332 5.70 -26.21 0.33
C ALA A 332 5.25 -27.60 0.78
N LEU A 333 3.98 -27.73 1.19
CA LEU A 333 3.39 -29.01 1.57
C LEU A 333 3.34 -29.98 0.38
N ASP A 334 3.03 -29.49 -0.83
CA ASP A 334 3.04 -30.29 -2.06
C ASP A 334 4.43 -30.82 -2.44
N ARG A 335 5.49 -30.09 -2.07
CA ARG A 335 6.89 -30.55 -2.21
C ARG A 335 7.30 -31.61 -1.18
N GLY A 336 6.41 -31.95 -0.24
CA GLY A 336 6.65 -32.93 0.81
C GLY A 336 7.39 -32.35 2.03
N GLU A 337 7.36 -31.04 2.24
CA GLU A 337 7.91 -30.43 3.45
C GLU A 337 7.02 -30.80 4.66
N GLU A 338 7.60 -31.45 5.68
CA GLU A 338 6.86 -31.93 6.86
C GLU A 338 6.44 -30.80 7.82
N SER A 339 7.09 -29.64 7.73
CA SER A 339 6.80 -28.46 8.55
C SER A 339 7.20 -27.17 7.82
N VAL A 340 6.34 -26.16 7.86
CA VAL A 340 6.61 -24.81 7.35
C VAL A 340 6.72 -23.86 8.54
N GLU A 341 7.86 -23.18 8.67
CA GLU A 341 8.06 -22.15 9.70
C GLU A 341 7.74 -20.76 9.14
N LEU A 342 6.72 -20.12 9.71
CA LEU A 342 6.37 -18.73 9.39
C LEU A 342 7.01 -17.80 10.43
N THR A 343 7.87 -16.89 9.97
CA THR A 343 8.47 -15.86 10.83
C THR A 343 7.79 -14.53 10.58
N LEU A 344 6.96 -14.09 11.52
CA LEU A 344 6.25 -12.82 11.43
C LEU A 344 7.10 -11.72 12.04
N THR A 345 7.58 -10.80 11.19
CA THR A 345 8.40 -9.68 11.64
C THR A 345 7.68 -8.37 11.33
N ILE A 346 7.48 -7.57 12.37
CA ILE A 346 7.03 -6.18 12.23
C ILE A 346 8.08 -5.32 12.91
N GLU A 347 8.71 -4.46 12.13
CA GLU A 347 9.71 -3.53 12.62
C GLU A 347 9.02 -2.25 13.09
N TRP A 348 9.37 -1.81 14.30
CA TRP A 348 8.99 -0.50 14.80
C TRP A 348 10.25 0.34 14.90
N SER A 349 10.31 1.42 14.12
CA SER A 349 11.43 2.33 14.16
C SER A 349 10.96 3.77 14.06
N VAL A 350 11.64 4.66 14.80
CA VAL A 350 11.50 6.10 14.59
C VAL A 350 12.71 6.52 13.75
N PRO A 351 12.51 6.94 12.49
CA PRO A 351 13.61 7.38 11.64
C PRO A 351 14.44 8.50 12.29
N HIS A 352 15.74 8.50 12.04
CA HIS A 352 16.65 9.47 12.64
C HIS A 352 16.31 10.91 12.22
N ASP A 353 15.85 11.10 10.98
CA ASP A 353 15.41 12.40 10.48
C ASP A 353 14.13 12.90 11.18
N VAL A 354 13.20 12.00 11.53
CA VAL A 354 12.00 12.33 12.32
C VAL A 354 12.40 12.84 13.71
N SER A 355 13.26 12.10 14.40
CA SER A 355 13.78 12.49 15.72
C SER A 355 14.50 13.83 15.67
N LYS A 356 15.36 14.04 14.66
CA LYS A 356 16.09 15.29 14.46
C LYS A 356 15.17 16.47 14.12
N SER A 357 14.15 16.24 13.29
CA SER A 357 13.16 17.25 12.93
C SER A 357 12.38 17.73 14.16
N LEU A 358 11.99 16.80 15.03
CA LEU A 358 11.31 17.13 16.28
C LEU A 358 12.20 17.98 17.20
N GLU A 359 13.46 17.58 17.37
CA GLU A 359 14.39 18.31 18.24
C GLU A 359 14.65 19.73 17.74
N ASN A 360 14.86 19.90 16.43
CA ASN A 360 15.00 21.23 15.83
C ASN A 360 13.76 22.11 16.05
N ALA A 361 12.55 21.53 15.90
CA ALA A 361 11.31 22.27 16.14
C ALA A 361 11.13 22.62 17.63
N ARG A 362 11.55 21.74 18.53
CA ARG A 362 11.55 21.96 19.98
C ARG A 362 12.47 23.12 20.37
N GLU A 363 13.68 23.17 19.82
CA GLU A 363 14.64 24.26 20.05
C GLU A 363 14.12 25.60 19.51
N ALA A 364 13.53 25.60 18.30
CA ALA A 364 12.94 26.80 17.71
C ALA A 364 11.80 27.37 18.57
N LEU A 365 10.92 26.50 19.07
CA LEU A 365 9.85 26.89 19.99
C LEU A 365 10.41 27.48 21.29
N ALA A 366 11.42 26.85 21.89
CA ALA A 366 12.05 27.36 23.11
C ALA A 366 12.66 28.76 22.92
N MET A 367 13.31 29.00 21.78
CA MET A 367 13.84 30.33 21.44
C MET A 367 12.74 31.38 21.26
N SER A 368 11.64 31.03 20.59
CA SER A 368 10.48 31.92 20.37
C SER A 368 9.82 32.33 21.69
N LEU A 369 9.63 31.38 22.61
CA LEU A 369 9.09 31.65 23.94
C LEU A 369 10.00 32.55 24.78
N ALA A 370 11.31 32.31 24.75
CA ALA A 370 12.29 33.14 25.47
C ALA A 370 12.33 34.58 24.93
N ALA A 371 12.24 34.77 23.61
CA ALA A 371 12.18 36.08 22.98
C ALA A 371 10.90 36.86 23.33
N THR A 372 9.79 36.15 23.56
CA THR A 372 8.50 36.75 23.93
C THR A 372 8.45 37.13 25.42
N GLN A 373 9.14 36.40 26.30
CA GLN A 373 9.24 36.71 27.73
C GLN A 373 10.30 37.78 28.06
N GLY A 374 11.34 37.95 27.22
CA GLY A 374 12.40 38.94 27.41
C GLY A 374 12.33 40.10 26.40
N GLY A 375 11.65 41.19 26.75
CA GLY A 375 11.68 42.40 25.92
C GLY A 375 13.06 43.06 25.83
N ILE A 376 13.83 42.78 24.75
CA ILE A 376 15.01 43.50 24.17
C ILE A 376 16.27 43.67 25.09
N PRO A 377 17.56 43.63 24.62
CA PRO A 377 18.19 43.13 23.39
C PRO A 377 19.19 41.98 23.66
N VAL A 378 19.42 41.10 22.68
CA VAL A 378 20.47 40.07 22.77
C VAL A 378 21.84 40.70 22.44
N ALA A 379 22.71 40.82 23.44
CA ALA A 379 24.14 41.00 23.22
C ALA A 379 24.70 39.71 22.60
N ARG A 380 25.17 39.79 21.34
CA ARG A 380 25.89 38.70 20.69
C ARG A 380 27.28 38.59 21.30
N GLU A 381 27.55 37.49 21.98
CA GLU A 381 28.93 37.09 22.28
C GLU A 381 29.50 36.41 21.03
N VAL A 382 30.43 37.09 20.36
CA VAL A 382 31.21 36.53 19.26
C VAL A 382 32.36 35.75 19.88
N VAL A 383 32.23 34.42 19.93
CA VAL A 383 33.37 33.55 20.22
C VAL A 383 34.15 33.37 18.92
N GLN A 384 35.27 34.09 18.77
CA GLN A 384 36.28 33.77 17.77
C GLN A 384 37.09 32.58 18.27
N LEU A 385 36.99 31.45 17.59
CA LEU A 385 37.95 30.35 17.74
C LEU A 385 39.10 30.60 16.76
N SER A 386 40.27 31.00 17.28
CA SER A 386 41.51 30.97 16.51
C SER A 386 42.10 29.57 16.62
N THR A 387 42.36 28.95 15.47
CA THR A 387 43.18 27.74 15.37
C THR A 387 44.58 28.20 14.96
N ASP A 388 45.46 28.42 15.94
CA ASP A 388 46.88 28.48 15.66
C ASP A 388 47.43 27.05 15.71
N ASP A 389 47.57 26.50 14.50
CA ASP A 389 48.45 25.41 14.16
C ASP A 389 49.89 25.93 14.23
N ASN A 390 50.71 25.38 15.13
CA ASN A 390 52.16 25.39 15.01
C ASN A 390 52.72 24.22 15.84
N GLY A 391 53.21 23.22 15.11
CA GLY A 391 53.97 22.11 15.68
C GLY A 391 55.37 22.51 16.14
N GLU A 392 55.87 21.74 17.09
CA GLU A 392 57.07 20.89 16.98
C GLU A 392 57.01 19.78 18.03
#